data_AF-A0A2S6C2J1-F1
#
_entry.id   AF-A0A2S6C2J1-F1
#
_cell.length_a   1.000
_cell.length_b   1.000
_cell.length_c   1.000
_cell.angle_alpha   90.00
_cell.angle_beta   90.00
_cell.angle_gamma   90.00
#
_symmetry.space_group_name_H-M   'P 1'
#
loop_
_entity.id
_entity.type
_entity.pdbx_description
1 polymer ?
#
loop_
_entity_poly.entity_id
_entity_poly.type
_entity_poly.pdbx_seq_one_letter_code
_entity_poly.pdbx_strand_id
1 'polypeptide(L)'
;MSGRPFYTDELGTGLRTAQVLGLTASAFLAGKTFSASYSTTPALLLAPAPLLAKQWQTLFTRDKLLAPVLSLFSSGTFAYLAYRDQTWTKPAILYTTASSLLLALIPYTYLLGEPVNKKLEEKARTLKAEEAGVKREESVHGLVDTWASVNFGRAVVSFVASAAAIWAAVERPGVVPASVGFATGADRMGN
;
A
#
# COMPACT_ATOMS: atom_id res chain seq x y z
N MET A 1 -12.14 -44.89 -8.39
CA MET A 1 -12.11 -43.43 -8.15
C MET A 1 -11.16 -43.19 -6.98
N SER A 2 -9.93 -42.77 -7.24
CA SER A 2 -8.93 -42.50 -6.20
C SER A 2 -9.21 -41.14 -5.59
N GLY A 3 -9.59 -41.11 -4.31
CA GLY A 3 -9.86 -39.88 -3.56
C GLY A 3 -8.57 -39.08 -3.43
N ARG A 4 -8.53 -37.90 -4.06
CA ARG A 4 -7.47 -36.93 -3.79
C ARG A 4 -7.60 -36.47 -2.33
N PRO A 5 -6.55 -36.54 -1.50
CA PRO A 5 -6.59 -35.97 -0.17
C PRO A 5 -6.78 -34.46 -0.29
N PHE A 6 -7.82 -33.93 0.34
CA PHE A 6 -8.00 -32.49 0.53
C PHE A 6 -6.89 -32.03 1.49
N TYR A 7 -5.81 -31.46 0.96
CA TYR A 7 -4.81 -30.77 1.78
C TYR A 7 -5.46 -29.49 2.34
N THR A 8 -5.88 -29.54 3.60
CA THR A 8 -6.24 -28.36 4.38
C THR A 8 -4.95 -27.67 4.80
N ASP A 9 -4.35 -26.84 3.95
CA ASP A 9 -3.16 -26.05 4.32
C ASP A 9 -3.62 -24.89 5.23
N GLU A 10 -3.89 -25.21 6.49
CA GLU A 10 -4.19 -24.21 7.50
C GLU A 10 -2.93 -23.39 7.79
N LEU A 11 -2.95 -22.10 7.45
CA LEU A 11 -1.92 -21.18 7.90
C LEU A 11 -1.87 -21.21 9.43
N GLY A 12 -0.70 -21.49 10.01
CA GLY A 12 -0.49 -21.38 11.44
C GLY A 12 -0.83 -19.96 11.94
N THR A 13 -1.26 -19.84 13.19
CA THR A 13 -1.75 -18.58 13.78
C THR A 13 -0.80 -17.40 13.56
N GLY A 14 0.50 -17.60 13.74
CA GLY A 14 1.50 -16.55 13.51
C GLY A 14 1.54 -16.05 12.05
N LEU A 15 1.38 -16.95 11.09
CA LEU A 15 1.36 -16.61 9.66
C LEU A 15 0.05 -15.93 9.25
N ARG A 16 -1.08 -16.32 9.84
CA ARG A 16 -2.36 -15.59 9.69
C ARG A 16 -2.23 -14.16 10.22
N THR A 17 -1.63 -13.99 11.40
CA THR A 17 -1.36 -12.66 11.96
C THR A 17 -0.48 -11.84 11.03
N ALA A 18 0.63 -12.41 10.53
CA ALA A 18 1.50 -11.72 9.57
C ALA A 18 0.76 -11.33 8.29
N GLN A 19 -0.05 -12.23 7.72
CA GLN A 19 -0.89 -11.97 6.56
C GLN A 19 -1.84 -10.79 6.80
N VAL A 20 -2.58 -10.78 7.92
CA VAL A 20 -3.49 -9.68 8.28
C VAL A 20 -2.73 -8.37 8.43
N LEU A 21 -1.56 -8.38 9.08
CA LEU A 21 -0.73 -7.19 9.22
C LEU A 21 -0.21 -6.69 7.86
N GLY A 22 0.25 -7.58 6.97
CA GLY A 22 0.70 -7.20 5.63
C GLY A 22 -0.42 -6.64 4.75
N LEU A 23 -1.61 -7.23 4.81
CA LEU A 23 -2.80 -6.71 4.12
C LEU A 23 -3.18 -5.32 4.63
N THR A 24 -3.22 -5.16 5.96
CA THR A 24 -3.56 -3.89 6.60
C THR A 24 -2.51 -2.81 6.29
N ALA A 25 -1.22 -3.14 6.39
CA ALA A 25 -0.12 -2.23 6.11
C ALA A 25 -0.11 -1.76 4.64
N SER A 26 -0.33 -2.67 3.68
CA SER A 26 -0.40 -2.30 2.26
C SER A 26 -1.64 -1.47 1.92
N ALA A 27 -2.81 -1.79 2.49
CA ALA A 27 -4.03 -1.00 2.31
C ALA A 27 -3.89 0.40 2.93
N PHE A 28 -3.34 0.47 4.15
CA PHE A 28 -3.05 1.74 4.82
C PHE A 28 -2.05 2.59 4.03
N LEU A 29 -0.99 1.99 3.47
CA LEU A 29 -0.05 2.67 2.59
C LEU A 29 -0.75 3.28 1.36
N ALA A 30 -1.63 2.51 0.70
CA ALA A 30 -2.40 3.00 -0.44
C ALA A 30 -3.29 4.18 -0.06
N GLY A 31 -4.10 4.02 1.01
CA GLY A 31 -5.03 5.04 1.49
C GLY A 31 -4.35 6.33 1.94
N LYS A 32 -3.27 6.25 2.74
CA LYS A 32 -2.55 7.45 3.20
C LYS A 32 -1.91 8.19 2.02
N THR A 33 -1.37 7.46 1.04
CA THR A 33 -0.68 8.06 -0.10
C THR A 33 -1.69 8.71 -1.05
N PHE A 34 -2.84 8.08 -1.25
CA PHE A 34 -3.97 8.68 -1.97
C PHE A 34 -4.43 9.96 -1.29
N SER A 35 -4.67 9.94 0.03
CA SER A 35 -5.13 11.11 0.79
C SER A 35 -4.17 12.29 0.69
N ALA A 36 -2.85 12.03 0.75
CA ALA A 36 -1.84 13.06 0.60
C ALA A 36 -1.94 13.79 -0.76
N SER A 37 -2.15 13.06 -1.85
CA SER A 37 -2.29 13.63 -3.19
C SER A 37 -3.67 14.24 -3.45
N TYR A 38 -4.75 13.56 -3.05
CA TYR A 38 -6.12 13.93 -3.41
C TYR A 38 -6.71 15.00 -2.50
N SER A 39 -6.43 14.93 -1.19
CA SER A 39 -7.03 15.83 -0.20
C SER A 39 -6.04 16.85 0.33
N THR A 40 -4.85 16.39 0.75
CA THR A 40 -3.89 17.27 1.44
C THR A 40 -3.23 18.26 0.48
N THR A 41 -2.77 17.81 -0.69
CA THR A 41 -2.03 18.67 -1.63
C THR A 41 -2.89 19.83 -2.16
N PRO A 42 -4.15 19.64 -2.62
CA PRO A 42 -4.97 20.76 -3.06
C PRO A 42 -5.18 21.82 -1.97
N ALA A 43 -5.30 21.40 -0.70
CA ALA A 43 -5.39 22.32 0.42
C ALA A 43 -4.07 23.07 0.67
N LEU A 44 -2.93 22.40 0.54
CA LEU A 44 -1.61 23.03 0.66
C LEU A 44 -1.37 24.06 -0.45
N LEU A 45 -1.80 23.80 -1.68
CA LEU A 45 -1.59 24.68 -2.84
C LEU A 45 -2.27 26.05 -2.71
N LEU A 46 -3.12 26.26 -1.70
CA LEU A 46 -3.72 27.57 -1.39
C LEU A 46 -2.76 28.49 -0.61
N ALA A 47 -1.67 27.95 -0.05
CA ALA A 47 -0.73 28.72 0.74
C ALA A 47 0.28 29.49 -0.13
N PRO A 48 0.75 30.68 0.31
CA PRO A 48 1.86 31.37 -0.36
C PRO A 48 3.11 30.50 -0.47
N ALA A 49 3.91 30.68 -1.54
CA ALA A 49 5.00 29.76 -1.89
C ALA A 49 5.99 29.45 -0.73
N PRO A 50 6.46 30.44 0.08
CA PRO A 50 7.34 30.14 1.21
C PRO A 50 6.68 29.28 2.30
N LEU A 51 5.38 29.48 2.55
CA LEU A 51 4.61 28.69 3.51
C LEU A 51 4.35 27.28 2.98
N LEU A 52 3.94 27.18 1.71
CA LEU A 52 3.71 25.92 1.01
C LEU A 52 4.95 25.01 1.08
N ALA A 53 6.14 25.54 0.78
CA ALA A 53 7.37 24.76 0.82
C ALA A 53 7.65 24.19 2.22
N LYS A 54 7.43 24.97 3.28
CA LYS A 54 7.60 24.53 4.67
C LYS A 54 6.56 23.49 5.10
N GLN A 55 5.31 23.69 4.72
CA GLN A 55 4.23 22.74 5.00
C GLN A 55 4.47 21.40 4.31
N TRP A 56 4.83 21.43 3.03
CA TRP A 56 5.25 20.24 2.30
C TRP A 56 6.46 19.56 2.97
N GLN A 57 7.50 20.31 3.35
CA GLN A 57 8.69 19.74 3.96
C GLN A 57 8.37 19.05 5.30
N THR A 58 7.47 19.64 6.08
CA THR A 58 6.99 19.06 7.35
C THR A 58 6.24 17.75 7.10
N LEU A 59 5.32 17.74 6.13
CA LEU A 59 4.59 16.54 5.71
C LEU A 59 5.55 15.45 5.24
N PHE A 60 6.43 15.78 4.30
CA PHE A 60 7.39 14.85 3.71
C PHE A 60 8.32 14.24 4.75
N THR A 61 8.88 15.06 5.65
CA THR A 61 9.83 14.58 6.67
C THR A 61 9.19 13.61 7.66
N ARG A 62 7.92 13.82 8.01
CA ARG A 62 7.17 12.91 8.90
C ARG A 62 6.89 11.57 8.24
N ASP A 63 6.67 11.56 6.93
CA ASP A 63 6.20 10.38 6.20
C ASP A 63 7.28 9.60 5.42
N LYS A 64 8.46 10.20 5.19
CA LYS A 64 9.46 9.66 4.24
C LYS A 64 9.96 8.25 4.57
N LEU A 65 10.00 7.87 5.85
CA LEU A 65 10.42 6.52 6.28
C LEU A 65 9.25 5.54 6.38
N LEU A 66 8.02 6.03 6.57
CA LEU A 66 6.87 5.17 6.80
C LEU A 66 6.53 4.34 5.56
N ALA A 67 6.53 4.97 4.38
CA ALA A 67 6.23 4.27 3.13
C ALA A 67 7.17 3.09 2.82
N PRO A 68 8.51 3.25 2.78
CA PRO A 68 9.40 2.13 2.49
C PRO A 68 9.31 1.01 3.52
N VAL A 69 9.13 1.33 4.81
CA VAL A 69 8.98 0.33 5.87
C VAL A 69 7.73 -0.53 5.64
N LEU A 70 6.58 0.09 5.38
CA LEU A 70 5.33 -0.63 5.12
C LEU A 70 5.39 -1.45 3.82
N SER A 71 6.00 -0.90 2.77
CA SER A 71 6.20 -1.60 1.50
C SER A 71 7.05 -2.86 1.67
N LEU A 72 8.20 -2.75 2.36
CA LEU A 72 9.11 -3.88 2.59
C LEU A 72 8.47 -4.96 3.47
N PHE A 73 7.82 -4.55 4.56
CA PHE A 73 7.14 -5.47 5.46
C PHE A 73 6.04 -6.27 4.75
N SER A 74 5.17 -5.57 4.01
CA SER A 74 4.06 -6.19 3.29
C SER A 74 4.57 -7.06 2.14
N SER A 75 5.57 -6.58 1.39
CA SER A 75 6.21 -7.34 0.32
C SER A 75 6.84 -8.63 0.82
N GLY A 76 7.59 -8.59 1.92
CA GLY A 76 8.21 -9.78 2.52
C GLY A 76 7.16 -10.80 2.98
N THR A 77 6.08 -10.32 3.59
CA THR A 77 4.93 -11.15 3.97
C THR A 77 4.33 -11.85 2.74
N PHE A 78 4.01 -11.11 1.68
CA PHE A 78 3.39 -11.67 0.48
C PHE A 78 4.35 -12.58 -0.30
N ALA A 79 5.63 -12.25 -0.39
CA ALA A 79 6.64 -13.11 -0.99
C ALA A 79 6.73 -14.46 -0.27
N TYR A 80 6.70 -14.45 1.07
CA TYR A 80 6.73 -15.67 1.86
C TYR A 80 5.45 -16.50 1.66
N LEU A 81 4.28 -15.87 1.60
CA LEU A 81 3.01 -16.54 1.31
C LEU A 81 3.00 -17.17 -0.09
N ALA A 82 3.53 -16.46 -1.10
CA ALA A 82 3.66 -16.99 -2.46
C ALA A 82 4.61 -18.19 -2.54
N TYR A 83 5.73 -18.13 -1.83
CA TYR A 83 6.71 -19.23 -1.76
C TYR A 83 6.14 -20.50 -1.13
N ARG A 84 5.22 -20.33 -0.18
CA ARG A 84 4.54 -21.42 0.51
C ARG A 84 3.41 -22.06 -0.30
N ASP A 85 2.77 -21.29 -1.16
CA ASP A 85 1.72 -21.81 -2.04
C ASP A 85 2.35 -22.62 -3.19
N GLN A 86 1.56 -23.54 -3.76
CA GLN A 86 2.02 -24.28 -4.94
C GLN A 86 2.25 -23.30 -6.11
N THR A 87 3.42 -23.40 -6.74
CA THR A 87 3.81 -22.57 -7.88
C THR A 87 2.74 -22.62 -8.97
N TRP A 88 2.46 -21.47 -9.58
CA TRP A 88 1.47 -21.29 -10.65
C TRP A 88 0.00 -21.43 -10.24
N THR A 89 -0.30 -21.59 -8.94
CA THR A 89 -1.66 -21.37 -8.45
C THR A 89 -2.01 -19.89 -8.45
N LYS A 90 -3.30 -19.57 -8.55
CA LYS A 90 -3.76 -18.18 -8.54
C LYS A 90 -3.32 -17.41 -7.27
N PRO A 91 -3.42 -17.96 -6.03
CA PRO A 91 -2.93 -17.27 -4.84
C PRO A 91 -1.42 -16.98 -4.89
N ALA A 92 -0.62 -17.94 -5.37
CA ALA A 92 0.82 -17.75 -5.54
C ALA A 92 1.11 -16.60 -6.52
N ILE A 93 0.47 -16.59 -7.68
CA ILE A 93 0.65 -15.55 -8.70
C ILE A 93 0.24 -14.16 -8.17
N LEU A 94 -0.89 -14.08 -7.47
CA LEU A 94 -1.41 -12.83 -6.92
C LEU A 94 -0.52 -12.28 -5.79
N TYR A 95 -0.02 -13.15 -4.89
CA TYR A 95 0.93 -12.74 -3.85
C TYR A 95 2.29 -12.34 -4.42
N THR A 96 2.81 -13.06 -5.42
CA THR A 96 4.03 -12.65 -6.13
C THR A 96 3.82 -11.28 -6.77
N THR A 97 2.70 -11.07 -7.48
CA THR A 97 2.37 -9.79 -8.12
C THR A 97 2.31 -8.66 -7.09
N ALA A 98 1.60 -8.86 -5.98
CA ALA A 98 1.50 -7.88 -4.91
C ALA A 98 2.88 -7.54 -4.32
N SER A 99 3.70 -8.56 -4.06
CA SER A 99 5.05 -8.38 -3.53
C SER A 99 5.94 -7.60 -4.51
N SER A 100 5.93 -7.97 -5.79
CA SER A 100 6.72 -7.29 -6.83
C SER A 100 6.30 -5.84 -7.02
N LEU A 101 5.01 -5.54 -7.03
CA LEU A 101 4.50 -4.17 -7.13
C LEU A 101 4.95 -3.30 -5.95
N LEU A 102 4.89 -3.84 -4.73
CA LEU A 102 5.35 -3.12 -3.53
C LEU A 102 6.87 -2.88 -3.53
N LEU A 103 7.67 -3.83 -4.02
CA LEU A 103 9.11 -3.62 -4.20
C LEU A 103 9.42 -2.59 -5.28
N ALA A 104 8.65 -2.60 -6.38
CA ALA A 104 8.81 -1.66 -7.48
C ALA A 104 8.56 -0.19 -7.06
N LEU A 105 7.86 0.06 -5.95
CA LEU A 105 7.71 1.41 -5.39
C LEU A 105 9.05 2.05 -5.00
N ILE A 106 10.07 1.25 -4.66
CA ILE A 106 11.40 1.74 -4.27
C ILE A 106 12.11 2.38 -5.48
N PRO A 107 12.38 1.66 -6.59
CA PRO A 107 12.98 2.27 -7.78
C PRO A 107 12.07 3.34 -8.40
N TYR A 108 10.74 3.19 -8.35
CA TYR A 108 9.81 4.25 -8.77
C TYR A 108 10.05 5.56 -8.01
N THR A 109 10.17 5.49 -6.68
CA THR A 109 10.35 6.68 -5.84
C THR A 109 11.70 7.33 -6.10
N TYR A 110 12.76 6.52 -6.29
CA TYR A 110 14.08 7.03 -6.62
C TYR A 110 14.13 7.74 -7.97
N LEU A 111 13.54 7.13 -9.01
CA LEU A 111 13.61 7.65 -10.38
C LEU A 111 12.70 8.88 -10.59
N LEU A 112 11.49 8.87 -10.05
CA LEU A 112 10.48 9.91 -10.33
C LEU A 112 10.28 10.87 -9.17
N GLY A 113 10.38 10.39 -7.93
CA GLY A 113 10.11 11.19 -6.73
C GLY A 113 11.31 12.00 -6.25
N GLU A 114 12.50 11.39 -6.20
CA GLU A 114 13.68 12.01 -5.61
C GLU A 114 14.13 13.32 -6.29
N PRO A 115 14.11 13.45 -7.64
CA PRO A 115 14.43 14.71 -8.30
C PRO A 115 13.51 15.86 -7.86
N VAL A 116 12.22 15.58 -7.66
CA VAL A 116 11.22 16.57 -7.22
C VAL A 116 11.43 16.89 -5.73
N ASN A 117 11.63 15.87 -4.89
CA ASN A 117 11.87 16.04 -3.46
C ASN A 117 13.09 16.94 -3.20
N LYS A 118 14.21 16.73 -3.90
CA LYS A 118 15.43 17.53 -3.73
C LYS A 118 15.20 19.01 -4.03
N LYS A 119 14.50 19.32 -5.12
CA LYS A 119 14.15 20.70 -5.50
C LYS A 119 13.24 21.35 -4.45
N LEU A 120 12.25 20.63 -3.95
CA LEU A 120 11.34 21.14 -2.93
C LEU A 120 12.03 21.34 -1.58
N GLU A 121 12.91 20.43 -1.16
CA GLU A 121 13.72 20.58 0.06
C GLU A 121 14.66 21.77 -0.03
N GLU A 122 15.26 22.02 -1.20
CA GLU A 122 16.08 23.20 -1.43
C GLU A 122 15.25 24.49 -1.28
N LYS A 123 14.10 24.57 -1.95
CA LYS A 123 13.19 25.72 -1.84
C LYS A 123 12.69 25.93 -0.42
N ALA A 124 12.38 24.87 0.32
CA ALA A 124 11.97 24.99 1.71
C ALA A 124 13.06 25.60 2.61
N ARG A 125 14.34 25.45 2.25
CA ARG A 125 15.48 26.08 2.95
C ARG A 125 15.77 27.51 2.50
N THR A 126 15.67 27.79 1.19
CA THR A 126 16.22 29.03 0.60
C THR A 126 15.15 30.07 0.28
N LEU A 127 13.90 29.68 0.06
CA LEU A 127 12.85 30.58 -0.39
C LEU A 127 12.36 31.48 0.74
N LYS A 128 12.58 32.79 0.58
CA LYS A 128 12.17 33.83 1.54
C LYS A 128 11.06 34.75 1.04
N ALA A 129 10.83 34.79 -0.27
CA ALA A 129 9.88 35.68 -0.94
C ALA A 129 9.04 34.91 -1.96
N GLU A 130 8.04 35.56 -2.55
CA GLU A 130 7.21 34.98 -3.60
C GLU A 130 7.99 34.70 -4.89
N GLU A 131 7.49 33.75 -5.68
CA GLU A 131 8.12 33.29 -6.92
C GLU A 131 7.54 34.00 -8.16
N ALA A 132 7.42 35.32 -8.11
CA ALA A 132 6.94 36.10 -9.26
C ALA A 132 7.88 35.94 -10.46
N GLY A 133 7.35 35.52 -11.61
CA GLY A 133 8.10 35.33 -12.86
C GLY A 133 8.91 34.02 -12.96
N VAL A 134 8.85 33.15 -11.96
CA VAL A 134 9.45 31.81 -12.04
C VAL A 134 8.57 30.91 -12.91
N LYS A 135 9.18 30.08 -13.77
CA LYS A 135 8.46 29.10 -14.58
C LYS A 135 7.67 28.14 -13.68
N ARG A 136 6.47 27.74 -14.08
CA ARG A 136 5.58 26.90 -13.24
C ARG A 136 6.27 25.63 -12.79
N GLU A 137 7.00 24.96 -13.68
CA GLU A 137 7.71 23.69 -13.43
C GLU A 137 8.82 23.83 -12.37
N GLU A 138 9.33 25.05 -12.21
CA GLU A 138 10.36 25.40 -11.24
C GLU A 138 9.79 26.13 -10.03
N SER A 139 8.50 26.45 -9.99
CA SER A 139 7.84 27.04 -8.81
C SER A 139 7.55 25.97 -7.75
N VAL A 140 7.46 26.36 -6.48
CA VAL A 140 7.00 25.49 -5.39
C VAL A 140 5.63 24.90 -5.73
N HIS A 141 4.70 25.70 -6.27
CA HIS A 141 3.36 25.22 -6.61
C HIS A 141 3.41 24.10 -7.65
N GLY A 142 4.12 24.31 -8.76
CA GLY A 142 4.25 23.29 -9.80
C GLY A 142 5.04 22.07 -9.34
N LEU A 143 6.05 22.24 -8.49
CA LEU A 143 6.80 21.13 -7.92
C LEU A 143 5.95 20.32 -6.93
N VAL A 144 5.14 20.96 -6.08
CA VAL A 144 4.21 20.27 -5.16
C VAL A 144 3.11 19.55 -5.95
N ASP A 145 2.59 20.15 -7.02
CA ASP A 145 1.62 19.53 -7.94
C ASP A 145 2.23 18.30 -8.65
N THR A 146 3.47 18.41 -9.12
CA THR A 146 4.23 17.28 -9.70
C THR A 146 4.47 16.19 -8.65
N TRP A 147 4.88 16.57 -7.44
CA TRP A 147 5.06 15.64 -6.33
C TRP A 147 3.77 14.88 -6.02
N ALA A 148 2.62 15.56 -6.01
CA ALA A 148 1.32 14.95 -5.78
C ALA A 148 0.95 13.97 -6.88
N SER A 149 1.23 14.31 -8.14
CA SER A 149 1.03 13.44 -9.30
C SER A 149 1.88 12.16 -9.21
N VAL A 150 3.17 12.29 -8.85
CA VAL A 150 4.06 11.14 -8.65
C VAL A 150 3.58 10.28 -7.48
N ASN A 151 3.13 10.88 -6.37
CA ASN A 151 2.56 10.12 -5.25
C ASN A 151 1.24 9.46 -5.58
N PHE A 152 0.41 10.06 -6.43
CA PHE A 152 -0.83 9.45 -6.88
C PHE A 152 -0.55 8.14 -7.63
N GLY A 153 0.47 8.12 -8.49
CA GLY A 153 0.94 6.88 -9.12
C GLY A 153 1.34 5.81 -8.10
N ARG A 154 2.05 6.19 -7.02
CA ARG A 154 2.38 5.27 -5.90
C ARG A 154 1.13 4.74 -5.21
N ALA A 155 0.12 5.59 -5.02
CA ALA A 155 -1.15 5.18 -4.41
C ALA A 155 -1.86 4.13 -5.27
N VAL A 156 -1.92 4.33 -6.58
CA VAL A 156 -2.52 3.36 -7.53
C VAL A 156 -1.77 2.03 -7.49
N VAL A 157 -0.44 2.05 -7.59
CA VAL A 157 0.38 0.82 -7.53
C VAL A 157 0.18 0.09 -6.19
N SER A 158 0.19 0.82 -5.07
CA SER A 158 -0.02 0.25 -3.74
C SER A 158 -1.44 -0.33 -3.59
N PHE A 159 -2.45 0.32 -4.17
CA PHE A 159 -3.83 -0.14 -4.17
C PHE A 159 -3.96 -1.45 -4.96
N VAL A 160 -3.41 -1.52 -6.17
CA VAL A 160 -3.43 -2.75 -6.99
C VAL A 160 -2.71 -3.89 -6.27
N ALA A 161 -1.57 -3.61 -5.65
CA ALA A 161 -0.85 -4.61 -4.86
C ALA A 161 -1.67 -5.12 -3.67
N SER A 162 -2.30 -4.21 -2.92
CA SER A 162 -3.16 -4.57 -1.79
C SER A 162 -4.38 -5.37 -2.24
N ALA A 163 -5.06 -4.95 -3.30
CA ALA A 163 -6.19 -5.66 -3.87
C ALA A 163 -5.82 -7.08 -4.34
N ALA A 164 -4.67 -7.23 -5.01
CA ALA A 164 -4.17 -8.54 -5.43
C ALA A 164 -3.89 -9.46 -4.22
N ALA A 165 -3.24 -8.94 -3.17
CA ALA A 165 -2.97 -9.72 -1.96
C ALA A 165 -4.25 -10.09 -1.19
N ILE A 166 -5.24 -9.20 -1.13
CA ILE A 166 -6.55 -9.47 -0.55
C ILE A 166 -7.25 -10.57 -1.35
N TRP A 167 -7.23 -10.47 -2.69
CA TRP A 167 -7.84 -11.47 -3.56
C TRP A 167 -7.18 -12.85 -3.39
N ALA A 168 -5.85 -12.89 -3.28
CA ALA A 168 -5.11 -14.10 -2.97
C ALA A 168 -5.52 -14.72 -1.62
N ALA A 169 -5.77 -13.87 -0.61
CA ALA A 169 -6.20 -14.33 0.71
C ALA A 169 -7.61 -14.95 0.67
N VAL A 170 -8.51 -14.38 -0.13
CA VAL A 170 -9.89 -14.85 -0.29
C VAL A 170 -9.96 -16.13 -1.13
N GLU A 171 -9.10 -16.28 -2.14
CA GLU A 171 -9.08 -17.48 -3.00
C GLU A 171 -8.52 -18.73 -2.29
N ARG A 172 -7.86 -18.58 -1.14
CA ARG A 172 -7.47 -19.75 -0.34
C ARG A 172 -8.75 -20.43 0.17
N PRO A 173 -8.98 -21.71 -0.17
CA PRO A 173 -10.18 -22.40 0.25
C PRO A 173 -10.23 -22.41 1.78
N GLY A 174 -11.14 -21.62 2.34
CA GLY A 174 -11.45 -21.66 3.75
C GLY A 174 -12.02 -23.04 4.05
N VAL A 175 -11.39 -23.78 4.96
CA VAL A 175 -12.08 -24.88 5.64
C VAL A 175 -13.18 -24.21 6.45
N VAL A 176 -14.42 -24.28 5.96
CA VAL A 176 -15.57 -24.22 6.86
C VAL A 176 -15.47 -25.52 7.65
N PRO A 177 -15.22 -25.49 8.96
CA PRO A 177 -15.35 -26.70 9.75
C PRO A 177 -16.79 -27.18 9.54
N ALA A 178 -16.97 -28.39 9.05
CA ALA A 178 -18.29 -29.02 8.96
C ALA A 178 -18.99 -29.15 10.35
N SER A 179 -18.35 -28.66 11.42
CA SER A 179 -18.84 -28.65 12.80
C SER A 179 -19.70 -27.44 13.17
N VAL A 180 -19.90 -26.44 12.30
CA VAL A 180 -21.10 -25.58 12.44
C VAL A 180 -22.27 -26.33 11.81
N GLY A 181 -22.59 -27.49 12.40
CA GLY A 181 -23.91 -28.06 12.27
C GLY A 181 -24.86 -27.01 12.83
N PHE A 182 -25.76 -26.50 12.00
CA PHE A 182 -26.99 -25.96 12.54
C PHE A 182 -27.54 -27.07 13.44
N ALA A 183 -27.59 -26.84 14.75
CA ALA A 183 -28.38 -27.65 15.65
C ALA A 183 -29.82 -27.49 15.16
N THR A 184 -30.21 -28.30 14.18
CA THR A 184 -31.59 -28.46 13.75
C THR A 184 -32.32 -28.86 15.01
N GLY A 185 -33.29 -28.05 15.44
CA GLY A 185 -34.03 -28.21 16.69
C GLY A 185 -34.94 -29.45 16.75
N ALA A 186 -34.55 -30.54 16.09
CA ALA A 186 -35.23 -31.84 16.11
C ALA A 186 -35.10 -32.54 17.48
N ASP A 187 -34.07 -32.23 18.28
CA ASP A 187 -33.87 -32.83 19.61
C ASP A 187 -34.66 -32.12 20.74
N ARG A 188 -35.66 -31.30 20.41
CA ARG A 188 -36.53 -30.64 21.40
C ARG A 188 -37.93 -31.25 21.54
N MET A 189 -38.20 -32.38 20.89
CA MET A 189 -39.47 -33.11 21.04
C MET A 189 -39.16 -34.51 21.57
N GLY A 190 -39.52 -34.73 22.83
CA GLY A 190 -39.10 -35.88 23.61
C GLY A 190 -39.72 -37.22 23.21
N ASN A 191 -39.15 -38.25 23.84
CA ASN A 191 -39.86 -39.29 24.58
C ASN A 191 -38.90 -39.83 25.65
#